data_AF-A0A1C0U290-F1
#
_entry.id   AF-A0A1C0U290-F1
#
_cell.length_a   1.000
_cell.length_b   1.000
_cell.length_c   1.000
_cell.angle_alpha   90.00
_cell.angle_beta   90.00
_cell.angle_gamma   90.00
#
_symmetry.space_group_name_H-M   'P 1'
#
loop_
_entity.id
_entity.type
_entity.pdbx_description
1 polymer ?
#
loop_
_entity_poly.entity_id
_entity_poly.type
_entity_poly.pdbx_seq_one_letter_code
_entity_poly.pdbx_strand_id
1 'polypeptide(L)'
;MEEFISGLEFTVCFLSGEVLPFLSINHSHKFFNYDAKFKSGDTLFDLVNFDGRTNKLIVSQTKKILDFLNINDYCRLDFIMKGNVPYLLELNTLRLKFS
;
A
#
# COMPACT_ATOMS: atom_id res chain seq x y z
N MET A 1 14.79 -3.97 -13.13
CA MET A 1 14.70 -2.53 -12.80
C MET A 1 13.23 -2.21 -12.78
N GLU A 2 12.71 -1.75 -11.65
CA GLU A 2 11.38 -1.15 -11.60
C GLU A 2 11.51 0.30 -12.11
N GLU A 3 10.55 0.73 -12.92
CA GLU A 3 10.49 2.12 -13.38
C GLU A 3 10.06 2.99 -12.20
N PHE A 4 10.74 4.13 -11.97
CA PHE A 4 10.29 5.07 -10.94
C PHE A 4 8.96 5.68 -11.38
N ILE A 5 7.87 5.16 -10.83
CA ILE A 5 6.53 5.69 -11.06
C ILE A 5 6.34 6.83 -10.06
N SER A 6 6.12 8.06 -10.55
CA SER A 6 5.67 9.16 -9.68
C SER A 6 4.18 9.01 -9.36
N GLY A 7 3.82 9.16 -8.09
CA GLY A 7 2.44 9.00 -7.63
C GLY A 7 2.33 9.00 -6.11
N LEU A 8 1.10 8.99 -5.59
CA LEU A 8 0.84 8.82 -4.17
C LEU A 8 0.91 7.33 -3.83
N GLU A 9 1.87 6.94 -3.01
CA GLU A 9 1.94 5.59 -2.47
C GLU A 9 1.01 5.43 -1.27
N PHE A 10 0.27 4.32 -1.26
CA PHE A 10 -0.63 4.00 -0.17
C PHE A 10 -0.79 2.50 0.03
N THR A 11 -1.03 2.13 1.28
CA THR A 11 -1.24 0.78 1.74
C THR A 11 -2.73 0.50 1.94
N VAL A 12 -3.16 -0.66 1.48
CA VAL A 12 -4.45 -1.26 1.77
C VAL A 12 -4.22 -2.50 2.64
N CYS A 13 -4.69 -2.46 3.89
CA CYS A 13 -4.68 -3.62 4.77
C CYS A 13 -5.98 -4.41 4.60
N PHE A 14 -5.86 -5.73 4.52
CA PHE A 14 -6.98 -6.66 4.56
C PHE A 14 -6.84 -7.58 5.76
N LEU A 15 -7.92 -7.75 6.51
CA LEU A 15 -7.97 -8.58 7.69
C LEU A 15 -9.34 -9.25 7.80
N SER A 16 -9.36 -10.58 7.82
CA SER A 16 -10.55 -11.38 8.11
C SER A 16 -11.78 -11.04 7.24
N GLY A 17 -11.59 -10.83 5.94
CA GLY A 17 -12.67 -10.49 5.01
C GLY A 17 -12.91 -8.99 4.82
N GLU A 18 -12.27 -8.14 5.62
CA GLU A 18 -12.49 -6.69 5.59
C GLU A 18 -11.29 -5.93 5.03
N VAL A 19 -11.58 -4.93 4.19
CA VAL A 19 -10.59 -3.95 3.73
C VAL A 19 -10.63 -2.79 4.72
N LEU A 20 -9.49 -2.51 5.36
CA LEU A 20 -9.33 -1.46 6.36
C LEU A 20 -9.06 -0.09 5.69
N PRO A 21 -9.17 1.02 6.45
CA PRO A 21 -8.81 2.34 5.95
C PRO A 21 -7.40 2.40 5.36
N PHE A 22 -7.25 3.21 4.31
CA PHE A 22 -6.00 3.29 3.56
C PHE A 22 -5.00 4.21 4.25
N LEU A 23 -3.73 3.86 4.15
CA LEU A 23 -2.63 4.62 4.75
C LEU A 23 -1.71 5.11 3.66
N SER A 24 -1.52 6.42 3.50
CA SER A 24 -0.44 6.93 2.64
C SER A 24 0.89 6.76 3.34
N ILE A 25 1.92 6.42 2.57
CA ILE A 25 3.30 6.31 3.05
C ILE A 25 4.06 7.54 2.58
N ASN A 26 4.50 8.37 3.53
CA ASN A 26 5.36 9.51 3.24
C ASN A 26 6.79 9.17 3.66
N HIS A 27 7.65 8.91 2.67
CA HIS A 27 9.09 8.84 2.89
C HIS A 27 9.62 10.27 3.00
N SER A 28 10.15 10.65 4.16
CA SER A 28 10.80 11.96 4.38
C SER A 28 12.07 12.17 3.52
N HIS A 29 12.45 11.19 2.70
CA HIS A 29 13.62 11.25 1.84
C HIS A 29 13.26 11.82 0.45
N LYS A 30 13.24 13.16 0.36
CA LYS A 30 13.69 13.78 -0.89
C LYS A 30 15.11 13.29 -1.15
N PHE A 31 15.32 12.64 -2.29
CA PHE A 31 16.67 12.38 -2.81
C PHE A 31 17.52 13.65 -2.71
N PHE A 32 18.80 13.48 -2.32
CA PHE A 32 19.88 14.46 -2.06
C PHE A 32 20.04 14.96 -0.62
N ASN A 33 20.91 14.31 0.18
CA ASN A 33 22.31 14.74 0.32
C ASN A 33 23.09 13.78 1.24
N TYR A 34 24.39 13.72 0.99
CA TYR A 34 25.43 12.81 1.49
C TYR A 34 25.61 12.69 3.03
N ASP A 35 24.71 13.21 3.87
CA ASP A 35 24.90 13.34 5.33
C ASP A 35 23.82 12.68 6.22
N ALA A 36 22.92 11.85 5.68
CA ALA A 36 21.85 11.21 6.45
C ALA A 36 22.31 9.99 7.29
N LYS A 37 23.50 10.03 7.89
CA LYS A 37 24.08 8.89 8.62
C LYS A 37 23.63 8.75 10.08
N PHE A 38 22.70 9.56 10.60
CA PHE A 38 22.39 9.57 12.05
C PHE A 38 20.93 9.83 12.46
N LYS A 39 19.92 9.51 11.64
CA LYS A 39 18.52 9.45 12.12
C LYS A 39 17.77 8.27 11.55
N SER A 40 17.67 7.23 12.36
CA SER A 40 16.73 6.13 12.21
C SER A 40 15.29 6.64 12.38
N GLY A 41 14.39 6.33 11.42
CA GLY A 41 12.97 6.12 11.77
C GLY A 41 11.87 6.96 11.11
N ASP A 42 12.10 7.80 10.10
CA ASP A 42 11.06 8.76 9.68
C ASP A 42 10.22 8.29 8.47
N THR A 43 9.47 7.18 8.63
CA THR A 43 8.32 6.85 7.76
C THR A 43 7.04 7.32 8.46
N LEU A 44 6.33 8.26 7.84
CA LEU A 44 5.06 8.78 8.36
C LEU A 44 3.89 8.10 7.65
N PHE A 45 2.90 7.69 8.42
CA PHE A 45 1.65 7.11 7.93
C PHE A 45 0.49 8.04 8.24
N ASP A 46 -0.27 8.39 7.21
CA ASP A 46 -1.47 9.22 7.34
C ASP A 46 -2.67 8.49 6.72
N LEU A 47 -3.87 8.69 7.28
CA LEU A 47 -5.09 8.19 6.66
C LEU A 47 -5.35 8.91 5.35
N VAL A 48 -5.51 8.15 4.26
CA VAL A 48 -5.87 8.70 2.95
C VAL A 48 -7.31 8.33 2.58
N ASN A 49 -8.05 9.32 2.10
CA ASN A 49 -9.40 9.14 1.58
C ASN A 49 -9.43 9.58 0.12
N PHE A 50 -9.86 8.70 -0.77
CA PHE A 50 -10.10 9.05 -2.16
C PHE A 50 -11.57 9.44 -2.42
N ASP A 51 -11.86 9.93 -3.62
CA ASP A 51 -13.26 10.15 -4.02
C ASP A 51 -14.04 8.81 -4.02
N GLY A 52 -15.37 8.87 -3.94
CA GLY A 52 -16.19 7.67 -3.78
C GLY A 52 -16.06 6.64 -4.92
N ARG A 53 -15.66 7.09 -6.12
CA ARG A 53 -15.42 6.19 -7.27
C ARG A 53 -14.08 5.48 -7.14
N THR A 54 -13.03 6.22 -6.83
CA THR A 54 -11.66 5.70 -6.68
C THR A 54 -11.56 4.78 -5.46
N ASN A 55 -12.20 5.14 -4.34
CA ASN A 55 -12.28 4.25 -3.17
C ASN A 55 -12.92 2.90 -3.53
N LYS A 56 -14.08 2.90 -4.22
CA LYS A 56 -14.74 1.66 -4.66
C LYS A 56 -13.88 0.87 -5.64
N LEU A 57 -13.17 1.55 -6.54
CA LEU A 57 -12.23 0.91 -7.47
C LEU A 57 -11.11 0.19 -6.71
N ILE A 58 -10.45 0.86 -5.76
CA ILE A 58 -9.38 0.29 -4.94
C ILE A 58 -9.89 -0.94 -4.19
N VAL A 59 -11.01 -0.82 -3.45
CA VAL A 59 -11.59 -1.95 -2.70
C VAL A 59 -11.94 -3.12 -3.63
N SER A 60 -12.53 -2.85 -4.80
CA SER A 60 -12.88 -3.90 -5.77
C SER A 60 -11.65 -4.58 -6.35
N GLN A 61 -10.59 -3.84 -6.67
CA GLN A 61 -9.33 -4.40 -7.16
C GLN A 61 -8.66 -5.27 -6.10
N THR A 62 -8.55 -4.76 -4.87
CA THR A 62 -8.03 -5.52 -3.73
C THR A 62 -8.77 -6.84 -3.58
N LYS A 63 -10.10 -6.84 -3.49
CA LYS A 63 -10.87 -8.09 -3.34
C LYS A 63 -10.64 -9.07 -4.50
N LYS A 64 -10.63 -8.59 -5.74
CA LYS A 64 -10.35 -9.43 -6.92
C LYS A 64 -8.96 -10.06 -6.87
N ILE A 65 -7.94 -9.31 -6.45
CA ILE A 65 -6.58 -9.82 -6.29
C ILE A 65 -6.54 -10.92 -5.22
N LEU A 66 -7.18 -10.69 -4.08
CA LEU A 66 -7.21 -11.65 -2.97
C LEU A 66 -7.99 -12.92 -3.31
N ASP A 67 -9.14 -12.79 -3.98
CA ASP A 67 -9.92 -13.91 -4.47
C ASP A 67 -9.11 -14.75 -5.48
N PHE A 68 -8.41 -14.09 -6.41
CA PHE A 68 -7.57 -14.76 -7.41
C PHE A 68 -6.39 -15.51 -6.79
N LEU A 69 -5.82 -14.98 -5.71
CA LEU A 69 -4.70 -15.59 -4.98
C LEU A 69 -5.13 -16.52 -3.83
N ASN A 70 -6.44 -16.66 -3.60
CA ASN A 70 -7.03 -17.42 -2.50
C ASN A 70 -6.50 -17.00 -1.12
N ILE A 71 -6.41 -15.69 -0.88
CA ILE A 71 -5.98 -15.10 0.40
C ILE A 71 -7.22 -14.60 1.15
N ASN A 72 -7.45 -15.12 2.34
CA ASN A 72 -8.63 -14.83 3.17
C ASN A 72 -8.33 -14.40 4.61
N ASP A 73 -7.07 -14.50 5.05
CA ASP A 73 -6.66 -14.13 6.41
C ASP A 73 -6.21 -12.67 6.49
N TYR A 74 -4.89 -12.43 6.42
CA TYR A 74 -4.27 -11.12 6.55
C TYR A 74 -3.27 -10.88 5.43
N CYS A 75 -3.36 -9.70 4.83
CA CYS A 75 -2.34 -9.22 3.91
C CYS A 75 -2.31 -7.70 3.85
N ARG A 76 -1.18 -7.18 3.39
CA ARG A 76 -0.96 -5.79 3.05
C ARG A 76 -0.73 -5.69 1.55
N LEU A 77 -1.44 -4.80 0.87
CA LEU A 77 -1.24 -4.50 -0.53
C LEU A 77 -0.76 -3.06 -0.62
N ASP A 78 0.41 -2.86 -1.22
CA ASP A 78 0.96 -1.52 -1.40
C ASP A 78 0.73 -1.10 -2.85
N PHE A 79 0.16 0.08 -3.02
CA PHE A 79 -0.26 0.63 -4.29
C PHE A 79 0.42 1.97 -4.54
N ILE A 80 0.53 2.32 -5.82
CA ILE A 80 0.81 3.69 -6.25
C ILE A 80 -0.36 4.23 -7.08
N MET A 81 -0.83 5.43 -6.72
CA MET A 81 -1.86 6.13 -7.49
C MET A 81 -1.20 6.97 -8.58
N LYS A 82 -1.48 6.65 -9.85
CA LYS A 82 -1.06 7.44 -11.01
C LYS A 82 -2.29 7.94 -11.77
N GLY A 83 -2.55 9.24 -11.68
CA GLY A 83 -3.82 9.81 -12.13
C GLY A 83 -4.98 9.29 -11.28
N ASN A 84 -5.93 8.60 -11.89
CA ASN A 84 -7.07 7.97 -11.20
C ASN A 84 -7.01 6.43 -11.24
N VAL A 85 -5.83 5.86 -11.49
CA VAL A 85 -5.62 4.42 -11.60
C VAL A 85 -4.68 3.96 -10.49
N PRO A 86 -5.13 3.06 -9.60
CA PRO A 86 -4.26 2.41 -8.62
C PRO A 86 -3.48 1.27 -9.27
N TYR A 87 -2.16 1.27 -9.11
CA TYR A 87 -1.26 0.21 -9.56
C TYR A 87 -0.74 -0.54 -8.35
N LEU A 88 -0.89 -1.87 -8.33
CA LEU A 88 -0.33 -2.71 -7.27
C LEU A 88 1.20 -2.77 -7.43
N LEU A 89 1.93 -2.42 -6.38
CA LEU A 89 3.38 -2.55 -6.31
C LEU A 89 3.77 -3.90 -5.71
N GLU A 90 3.25 -4.18 -4.52
CA GLU A 90 3.53 -5.43 -3.81
C GLU A 90 2.33 -5.93 -3.02
N LEU A 91 2.31 -7.25 -2.81
CA LEU A 91 1.40 -7.90 -1.89
C LEU A 91 2.22 -8.68 -0.87
N ASN A 92 2.06 -8.31 0.39
CA ASN A 92 2.71 -8.91 1.53
C ASN A 92 1.71 -9.72 2.34
N THR A 93 1.91 -11.04 2.38
CA THR A 93 1.24 -11.91 3.35
C THR A 93 2.18 -12.14 4.53
N LEU A 94 1.70 -11.97 5.76
CA LEU A 94 2.37 -12.59 6.90
C LEU A 94 1.88 -14.02 6.99
N ARG A 95 2.73 -14.98 6.64
CA ARG A 95 2.42 -16.39 6.87
C ARG A 95 2.44 -16.62 8.38
N LEU A 96 1.26 -16.61 9.01
CA LEU A 96 1.12 -17.13 10.36
C LEU A 96 1.49 -18.62 10.30
N LYS A 97 2.69 -18.97 10.77
CA LYS A 97 3.04 -20.37 11.01
C LYS A 97 2.21 -20.83 12.20
N PHE A 98 1.10 -21.52 11.94
CA PHE A 98 0.50 -22.36 12.96
C PHE A 98 1.41 -23.59 13.10
N SER A 99 2.09 -23.67 14.25
CA SER A 99 2.85 -24.83 14.71
C SER A 99 1.95 -25.87 15.35
#